data_AF-A0A6G1R7U6-F1
#
_entry.id   AF-A0A6G1R7U6-F1
#
_cell.length_a   1.000
_cell.length_b   1.000
_cell.length_c   1.000
_cell.angle_alpha   90.00
_cell.angle_beta   90.00
_cell.angle_gamma   90.00
#
_symmetry.space_group_name_H-M   'P 1'
#
loop_
_entity.id
_entity.type
_entity.pdbx_description
1 polymer ?
#
loop_
_entity_poly.entity_id
_entity_poly.type
_entity_poly.pdbx_seq_one_letter_code
_entity_poly.pdbx_strand_id
1 'polypeptide(L)'
;SEKCPSCLGSQILKTIPLAPRWLHILLMFVSSTDARATSAMNILSDLTQEERFKTQCRDMLSTGVLPSFTQLLTSAKLVNQAALAHCVGIMGNLCADAVIRRQMAECRECWQACLKLLGECSDVSTPPYQECLVAVLGLMMNLLLESNVTIQDFAADVSGSCMSLLRDKDGRIVTVSGISGD
;
A
#
# COMPACT_ATOMS: atom_id res chain seq x y z
N SER A 1 23.80 -39.49 -17.52
CA SER A 1 23.96 -38.19 -16.85
C SER A 1 22.85 -38.07 -15.83
N GLU A 2 23.10 -38.54 -14.61
CA GLU A 2 22.13 -38.44 -13.51
C GLU A 2 22.16 -37.05 -12.89
N LYS A 3 21.00 -36.42 -12.75
CA LYS A 3 20.87 -35.16 -12.02
C LYS A 3 20.93 -35.44 -10.53
N CYS A 4 21.94 -34.89 -9.86
CA CYS A 4 22.14 -35.05 -8.42
C CYS A 4 20.88 -34.60 -7.64
N PRO A 5 20.29 -35.43 -6.75
CA PRO A 5 19.03 -35.10 -6.08
C PRO A 5 19.05 -33.81 -5.25
N SER A 6 20.21 -33.46 -4.68
CA SER A 6 20.43 -32.20 -3.96
C SER A 6 20.25 -30.96 -4.84
N CYS A 7 20.54 -31.06 -6.14
CA CYS A 7 20.30 -30.00 -7.11
C CYS A 7 18.82 -29.81 -7.43
N LEU A 8 17.99 -30.88 -7.39
CA LEU A 8 16.54 -30.74 -7.54
C LEU A 8 15.93 -30.02 -6.34
N GLY A 9 16.29 -30.39 -5.11
CA GLY A 9 15.82 -29.68 -3.91
C GLY A 9 16.14 -28.19 -3.94
N SER A 10 17.37 -27.83 -4.32
CA SER A 10 17.78 -26.43 -4.49
C SER A 10 17.06 -25.70 -5.63
N GLN A 11 16.68 -26.39 -6.70
CA GLN A 11 15.90 -25.81 -7.80
C GLN A 11 14.43 -25.62 -7.43
N ILE A 12 13.81 -26.57 -6.72
CA ILE A 12 12.41 -26.49 -6.26
C ILE A 12 12.23 -25.33 -5.26
N LEU A 13 13.17 -25.16 -4.32
CA LEU A 13 13.18 -24.00 -3.42
C LEU A 13 13.40 -22.64 -4.13
N LYS A 14 13.91 -22.64 -5.36
CA LYS A 14 14.05 -21.43 -6.20
C LYS A 14 12.85 -21.18 -7.10
N THR A 15 11.99 -22.17 -7.37
CA THR A 15 10.88 -22.09 -8.33
C THR A 15 9.49 -22.03 -7.72
N ILE A 16 9.32 -22.30 -6.42
CA ILE A 16 8.04 -22.02 -5.74
C ILE A 16 8.03 -20.53 -5.31
N PRO A 17 7.15 -19.68 -5.86
CA PRO A 17 7.00 -18.29 -5.43
C PRO A 17 6.31 -18.25 -4.06
N LEU A 18 7.08 -18.49 -3.01
CA LEU A 18 6.60 -18.43 -1.63
C LEU A 18 6.35 -16.98 -1.19
N ALA A 19 7.12 -16.01 -1.68
CA ALA A 19 6.98 -14.60 -1.32
C ALA A 19 5.56 -14.03 -1.47
N PRO A 20 4.88 -14.10 -2.64
CA PRO A 20 3.51 -13.59 -2.78
C PRO A 20 2.48 -14.36 -1.94
N ARG A 21 2.72 -15.64 -1.65
CA ARG A 21 1.89 -16.41 -0.71
C ARG A 21 2.08 -15.92 0.73
N TRP A 22 3.31 -15.68 1.17
CA TRP A 22 3.60 -15.09 2.47
C TRP A 22 3.01 -13.68 2.59
N LEU A 23 3.14 -12.84 1.56
CA LEU A 23 2.52 -11.52 1.49
C LEU A 23 1.00 -11.61 1.69
N HIS A 24 0.30 -12.45 0.91
CA HIS A 24 -1.14 -12.66 1.08
C HIS A 24 -1.51 -13.19 2.48
N ILE A 25 -0.81 -14.21 2.99
CA ILE A 25 -1.08 -14.81 4.30
C ILE A 25 -0.86 -13.80 5.44
N LEU A 26 0.22 -13.01 5.37
CA LEU A 26 0.56 -12.02 6.40
C LEU A 26 -0.41 -10.83 6.36
N LEU A 27 -0.90 -10.42 5.19
CA LEU A 27 -1.96 -9.41 5.05
C LEU A 27 -3.26 -9.81 5.78
N MET A 28 -3.64 -11.09 5.77
CA MET A 28 -4.84 -11.56 6.47
C MET A 28 -4.78 -11.35 8.00
N PHE A 29 -3.58 -11.21 8.58
CA PHE A 29 -3.43 -10.91 10.01
C PHE A 29 -3.72 -9.44 10.37
N VAL A 30 -3.89 -8.53 9.41
CA VAL A 30 -4.34 -7.14 9.67
C VAL A 30 -5.72 -7.12 10.35
N SER A 31 -6.55 -8.14 10.12
CA SER A 31 -7.84 -8.33 10.80
C SER A 31 -7.73 -8.95 12.21
N SER A 32 -6.53 -9.28 12.70
CA SER A 32 -6.35 -9.78 14.08
C SER A 32 -6.33 -8.62 15.10
N THR A 33 -7.05 -8.79 16.19
CA THR A 33 -7.13 -7.82 17.30
C THR A 33 -6.03 -7.99 18.35
N ASP A 34 -5.18 -9.00 18.22
CA ASP A 34 -4.09 -9.33 19.14
C ASP A 34 -2.70 -9.17 18.49
N ALA A 35 -1.66 -9.49 19.25
CA ALA A 35 -0.26 -9.31 18.87
C ALA A 35 0.14 -9.99 17.54
N ARG A 36 -0.63 -10.97 17.03
CA ARG A 36 -0.36 -11.58 15.72
C ARG A 36 -0.38 -10.56 14.59
N ALA A 37 -1.21 -9.52 14.67
CA ALA A 37 -1.24 -8.45 13.66
C ALA A 37 0.11 -7.72 13.60
N THR A 38 0.59 -7.22 14.74
CA THR A 38 1.88 -6.53 14.84
C THR A 38 3.05 -7.43 14.44
N SER A 39 3.09 -8.68 14.93
CA SER A 39 4.12 -9.64 14.56
C SER A 39 4.13 -9.95 13.06
N ALA A 40 2.96 -10.13 12.44
CA ALA A 40 2.86 -10.39 11.00
C ALA A 40 3.32 -9.18 10.16
N MET A 41 2.97 -7.96 10.57
CA MET A 41 3.43 -6.75 9.86
C MET A 41 4.93 -6.53 10.01
N ASN A 42 5.52 -6.80 11.18
CA ASN A 42 6.98 -6.72 11.36
C ASN A 42 7.72 -7.73 10.47
N ILE A 43 7.29 -9.01 10.47
CA ILE A 43 7.85 -10.04 9.59
C ILE A 43 7.71 -9.63 8.12
N LEU A 44 6.57 -9.07 7.74
CA LEU A 44 6.34 -8.65 6.36
C LEU A 44 7.21 -7.45 5.98
N SER A 45 7.39 -6.48 6.87
CA SER A 45 8.31 -5.35 6.67
C SER A 45 9.74 -5.83 6.40
N ASP A 46 10.26 -6.73 7.25
CA ASP A 46 11.58 -7.34 7.07
C ASP A 46 11.71 -8.06 5.72
N LEU A 47 10.71 -8.87 5.36
CA LEU A 47 10.66 -9.56 4.07
C LEU A 47 10.64 -8.59 2.88
N THR A 48 9.98 -7.44 2.99
CA THR A 48 9.96 -6.45 1.89
C THR A 48 11.27 -5.70 1.69
N GLN A 49 12.26 -5.80 2.58
CA GLN A 49 13.61 -5.28 2.33
C GLN A 49 14.41 -6.18 1.36
N GLU A 50 14.01 -7.44 1.19
CA GLU A 50 14.72 -8.41 0.36
C GLU A 50 14.33 -8.27 -1.13
N GLU A 51 15.25 -7.85 -1.99
CA GLU A 51 15.01 -7.68 -3.44
C GLU A 51 14.49 -8.96 -4.14
N ARG A 52 14.90 -10.14 -3.64
CA ARG A 52 14.35 -11.44 -4.09
C ARG A 52 12.86 -11.61 -3.78
N PHE A 53 12.39 -11.06 -2.66
CA PHE A 53 10.99 -11.11 -2.25
C PHE A 53 10.16 -10.17 -3.14
N LYS A 54 10.61 -8.92 -3.33
CA LYS A 54 10.01 -7.97 -4.27
C LYS A 54 9.88 -8.57 -5.68
N THR A 55 10.98 -9.14 -6.19
CA THR A 55 11.01 -9.77 -7.52
C THR A 55 9.98 -10.89 -7.66
N GLN A 56 9.84 -11.76 -6.64
CA GLN A 56 8.84 -12.83 -6.63
C GLN A 56 7.39 -12.34 -6.44
N CYS A 57 7.16 -11.15 -5.88
CA CYS A 57 5.82 -10.59 -5.73
C CYS A 57 5.23 -10.12 -7.08
N ARG A 58 6.06 -9.72 -8.05
CA ARG A 58 5.65 -9.17 -9.35
C ARG A 58 4.63 -10.03 -10.10
N ASP A 59 4.74 -11.36 -10.05
CA ASP A 59 3.91 -12.27 -10.87
C ASP A 59 2.52 -12.55 -10.27
N MET A 60 2.33 -12.30 -8.96
CA MET A 60 1.09 -12.63 -8.22
C MET A 60 0.44 -11.43 -7.53
N LEU A 61 1.03 -10.23 -7.65
CA LEU A 61 0.51 -9.04 -7.00
C LEU A 61 -0.93 -8.74 -7.44
N SER A 62 -1.18 -8.71 -8.75
CA SER A 62 -2.49 -8.39 -9.34
C SER A 62 -3.55 -9.45 -9.11
N THR A 63 -3.17 -10.73 -9.06
CA THR A 63 -4.12 -11.86 -9.05
C THR A 63 -4.57 -12.31 -7.66
N GLY A 64 -3.82 -11.96 -6.61
CA GLY A 64 -4.17 -12.39 -5.24
C GLY A 64 -3.83 -11.42 -4.13
N VAL A 65 -2.83 -10.54 -4.29
CA VAL A 65 -2.44 -9.60 -3.22
C VAL A 65 -3.29 -8.33 -3.27
N LEU A 66 -3.40 -7.71 -4.44
CA LEU A 66 -4.15 -6.47 -4.64
C LEU A 66 -5.62 -6.60 -4.23
N PRO A 67 -6.40 -7.62 -4.65
CA PRO A 67 -7.79 -7.77 -4.22
C PRO A 67 -7.95 -7.84 -2.69
N SER A 68 -7.08 -8.58 -2.00
CA SER A 68 -7.08 -8.67 -0.54
C SER A 68 -6.72 -7.33 0.12
N PHE A 69 -5.74 -6.61 -0.44
CA PHE A 69 -5.34 -5.29 0.04
C PHE A 69 -6.45 -4.24 -0.15
N THR A 70 -7.13 -4.21 -1.31
CA THR A 70 -8.26 -3.29 -1.53
C THR A 70 -9.45 -3.60 -0.63
N GLN A 71 -9.68 -4.88 -0.30
CA GLN A 71 -10.67 -5.27 0.70
C GLN A 71 -10.31 -4.75 2.12
N LEU A 72 -9.05 -4.82 2.52
CA LEU A 72 -8.59 -4.28 3.81
C LEU A 72 -8.77 -2.76 3.87
N LEU A 73 -8.36 -2.03 2.83
CA LEU A 73 -8.55 -0.58 2.70
C LEU A 73 -10.03 -0.18 2.78
N THR A 74 -10.90 -0.88 2.06
CA THR A 74 -12.36 -0.58 2.05
C THR A 74 -13.07 -1.02 3.33
N SER A 75 -12.44 -1.84 4.16
CA SER A 75 -12.97 -2.37 5.43
C SER A 75 -12.26 -1.79 6.65
N ALA A 76 -11.58 -0.64 6.51
CA ALA A 76 -10.70 -0.08 7.53
C ALA A 76 -11.30 -0.09 8.93
N LYS A 77 -12.52 0.43 9.09
CA LYS A 77 -13.30 0.45 10.36
C LYS A 77 -13.45 -0.89 11.10
N LEU A 78 -13.23 -2.03 10.42
CA LEU A 78 -13.40 -3.38 10.95
C LEU A 78 -12.07 -4.10 11.23
N VAL A 79 -10.93 -3.50 10.90
CA VAL A 79 -9.60 -4.09 11.08
C VAL A 79 -8.73 -3.31 12.07
N ASN A 80 -7.56 -3.85 12.42
CA ASN A 80 -6.62 -3.19 13.32
C ASN A 80 -5.96 -2.00 12.59
N GLN A 81 -6.29 -0.76 12.98
CA GLN A 81 -5.84 0.46 12.29
C GLN A 81 -4.31 0.59 12.22
N ALA A 82 -3.60 0.29 13.31
CA ALA A 82 -2.13 0.37 13.34
C ALA A 82 -1.50 -0.68 12.41
N ALA A 83 -2.06 -1.89 12.38
CA ALA A 83 -1.64 -2.92 11.43
C ALA A 83 -1.99 -2.55 9.97
N LEU A 84 -3.12 -1.88 9.73
CA LEU A 84 -3.51 -1.38 8.42
C LEU A 84 -2.57 -0.26 7.95
N ALA A 85 -2.26 0.73 8.78
CA ALA A 85 -1.30 1.78 8.46
C ALA A 85 0.08 1.20 8.09
N HIS A 86 0.56 0.24 8.90
CA HIS A 86 1.83 -0.47 8.62
C HIS A 86 1.74 -1.28 7.31
N CYS A 87 0.64 -2.01 7.08
CA CYS A 87 0.35 -2.72 5.83
C CYS A 87 0.41 -1.79 4.60
N VAL A 88 -0.21 -0.61 4.67
CA VAL A 88 -0.18 0.39 3.60
C VAL A 88 1.24 0.90 3.36
N GLY A 89 2.02 1.16 4.42
CA GLY A 89 3.44 1.50 4.32
C GLY A 89 4.28 0.42 3.64
N ILE A 90 4.03 -0.85 3.98
CA ILE A 90 4.68 -2.02 3.35
C ILE A 90 4.35 -2.10 1.85
N MET A 91 3.08 -1.89 1.46
CA MET A 91 2.70 -1.82 0.04
C MET A 91 3.36 -0.63 -0.66
N GLY A 92 3.52 0.50 0.03
CA GLY A 92 4.30 1.65 -0.42
C GLY A 92 5.79 1.32 -0.66
N ASN A 93 6.41 0.53 0.22
CA ASN A 93 7.78 0.05 0.06
C ASN A 93 7.93 -0.93 -1.12
N LEU A 94 6.94 -1.80 -1.34
CA LEU A 94 6.90 -2.66 -2.52
C LEU A 94 6.81 -1.83 -3.82
N CYS A 95 6.12 -0.67 -3.80
CA CYS A 95 6.07 0.27 -4.93
C CYS A 95 7.40 1.00 -5.23
N ALA A 96 8.48 0.75 -4.49
CA ALA A 96 9.82 1.09 -4.96
C ALA A 96 10.17 0.31 -6.25
N ASP A 97 9.69 -0.93 -6.36
CA ASP A 97 9.77 -1.74 -7.58
C ASP A 97 8.82 -1.21 -8.65
N ALA A 98 9.36 -0.88 -9.83
CA ALA A 98 8.59 -0.27 -10.92
C ALA A 98 7.54 -1.20 -11.54
N VAL A 99 7.70 -2.52 -11.46
CA VAL A 99 6.70 -3.48 -11.98
C VAL A 99 5.52 -3.55 -11.01
N ILE A 100 5.80 -3.67 -9.71
CA ILE A 100 4.77 -3.66 -8.66
C ILE A 100 4.00 -2.35 -8.68
N ARG A 101 4.71 -1.21 -8.70
CA ARG A 101 4.10 0.12 -8.72
C ARG A 101 3.17 0.30 -9.91
N ARG A 102 3.58 -0.13 -11.11
CA ARG A 102 2.73 -0.08 -12.31
C ARG A 102 1.45 -0.91 -12.14
N GLN A 103 1.57 -2.15 -11.70
CA GLN A 103 0.41 -3.02 -11.46
C GLN A 103 -0.59 -2.43 -10.46
N MET A 104 -0.10 -1.77 -9.40
CA MET A 104 -0.97 -1.05 -8.45
C MET A 104 -1.57 0.22 -9.05
N ALA A 105 -0.78 1.00 -9.79
CA ALA A 105 -1.21 2.24 -10.42
C ALA A 105 -2.23 2.03 -11.54
N GLU A 106 -2.22 0.87 -12.21
CA GLU A 106 -3.19 0.48 -13.24
C GLU A 106 -4.51 -0.06 -12.62
N CYS A 107 -4.48 -0.59 -11.40
CA CYS A 107 -5.62 -1.17 -10.70
C CYS A 107 -6.63 -0.10 -10.22
N ARG A 108 -7.79 -0.04 -10.89
CA ARG A 108 -8.86 0.93 -10.59
C ARG A 108 -9.39 0.79 -9.16
N GLU A 109 -9.54 -0.44 -8.71
CA GLU A 109 -10.04 -0.81 -7.40
C GLU A 109 -9.10 -0.33 -6.29
N CYS A 110 -7.78 -0.29 -6.55
CA CYS A 110 -6.79 0.22 -5.60
C CYS A 110 -6.97 1.72 -5.36
N TRP A 111 -7.15 2.51 -6.43
CA TRP A 111 -7.43 3.93 -6.31
C TRP A 111 -8.75 4.22 -5.59
N GLN A 112 -9.83 3.50 -5.95
CA GLN A 112 -11.13 3.64 -5.27
C GLN A 112 -11.04 3.30 -3.78
N ALA A 113 -10.31 2.24 -3.43
CA ALA A 113 -10.12 1.85 -2.04
C ALA A 113 -9.26 2.85 -1.25
N CYS A 114 -8.19 3.38 -1.86
CA CYS A 114 -7.39 4.45 -1.27
C CYS A 114 -8.21 5.74 -1.06
N LEU A 115 -9.00 6.18 -2.04
CA LEU A 115 -9.87 7.36 -1.92
C LEU A 115 -10.98 7.16 -0.88
N LYS A 116 -11.54 5.95 -0.78
CA LYS A 116 -12.52 5.61 0.28
C LYS A 116 -11.88 5.72 1.67
N LEU A 117 -10.70 5.12 1.86
CA LEU A 117 -9.95 5.25 3.12
C LEU A 117 -9.62 6.72 3.42
N LEU A 118 -9.21 7.48 2.40
CA LEU A 118 -8.89 8.91 2.54
C LEU A 118 -10.08 9.73 3.06
N GLY A 119 -11.28 9.47 2.52
CA GLY A 119 -12.52 10.06 2.99
C GLY A 119 -12.91 9.61 4.40
N GLU A 120 -12.78 8.32 4.72
CA GLU A 120 -13.04 7.81 6.08
C GLU A 120 -12.05 8.34 7.12
N CYS A 121 -10.79 8.57 6.75
CA CYS A 121 -9.75 9.17 7.61
C CYS A 121 -9.95 10.68 7.84
N SER A 122 -10.70 11.37 6.98
CA SER A 122 -10.91 12.82 7.07
C SER A 122 -12.01 13.24 8.06
N ASP A 123 -12.72 12.28 8.66
CA ASP A 123 -13.60 12.55 9.80
C ASP A 123 -12.74 12.73 11.07
N VAL A 124 -12.44 14.01 11.37
CA VAL A 124 -11.48 14.50 12.37
C VAL A 124 -11.72 13.98 13.81
N SER A 125 -12.88 13.35 14.04
CA SER A 125 -13.35 12.89 15.35
C SER A 125 -12.52 11.75 15.99
N THR A 126 -11.58 11.12 15.28
CA THR A 126 -10.87 9.91 15.78
C THR A 126 -9.35 9.89 15.51
N PRO A 127 -8.49 10.03 16.54
CA PRO A 127 -7.02 10.00 16.41
C PRO A 127 -6.38 8.82 15.65
N PRO A 128 -6.83 7.55 15.77
CA PRO A 128 -6.13 6.42 15.13
C PRO A 128 -6.14 6.44 13.59
N TYR A 129 -6.93 7.30 12.94
CA TYR A 129 -6.92 7.42 11.48
C TYR A 129 -5.75 8.23 10.93
N GLN A 130 -5.03 9.00 11.76
CA GLN A 130 -3.94 9.85 11.28
C GLN A 130 -2.76 9.05 10.68
N GLU A 131 -2.45 7.86 11.22
CA GLU A 131 -1.42 6.98 10.66
C GLU A 131 -1.86 6.37 9.31
N CYS A 132 -3.12 5.92 9.22
CA CYS A 132 -3.71 5.42 7.97
C CYS A 132 -3.76 6.53 6.90
N LEU A 133 -4.10 7.76 7.28
CA LEU A 133 -4.12 8.94 6.42
C LEU A 133 -2.74 9.23 5.82
N VAL A 134 -1.69 9.28 6.65
CA VAL A 134 -0.32 9.53 6.20
C VAL A 134 0.17 8.39 5.31
N ALA A 135 -0.10 7.14 5.69
CA ALA A 135 0.31 5.98 4.90
C ALA A 135 -0.37 5.92 3.53
N VAL A 136 -1.69 6.15 3.45
CA VAL A 136 -2.42 6.08 2.17
C VAL A 136 -2.05 7.24 1.24
N LEU A 137 -1.82 8.44 1.76
CA LEU A 137 -1.29 9.56 0.97
C LEU A 137 0.11 9.24 0.43
N GLY A 138 1.00 8.66 1.26
CA GLY A 138 2.32 8.23 0.82
C GLY A 138 2.27 7.17 -0.30
N LEU A 139 1.38 6.17 -0.15
CA LEU A 139 1.14 5.17 -1.20
C LEU A 139 0.63 5.82 -2.49
N MET A 140 -0.39 6.68 -2.42
CA MET A 140 -0.94 7.36 -3.59
C MET A 140 0.12 8.22 -4.30
N MET A 141 0.94 8.96 -3.55
CA MET A 141 2.07 9.71 -4.11
C MET A 141 3.10 8.81 -4.82
N ASN A 142 3.38 7.62 -4.29
CA ASN A 142 4.20 6.64 -5.00
C ASN A 142 3.53 6.18 -6.31
N LEU A 143 2.23 5.87 -6.30
CA LEU A 143 1.53 5.43 -7.52
C LEU A 143 1.46 6.51 -8.61
N LEU A 144 1.38 7.79 -8.23
CA LEU A 144 1.44 8.95 -9.15
C LEU A 144 2.79 9.13 -9.88
N LEU A 145 3.81 8.33 -9.57
CA LEU A 145 5.07 8.31 -10.33
C LEU A 145 4.95 7.56 -11.67
N GLU A 146 3.92 6.74 -11.87
CA GLU A 146 3.59 6.15 -13.17
C GLU A 146 2.66 7.08 -13.96
N SER A 147 2.49 6.83 -15.26
CA SER A 147 1.54 7.55 -16.12
C SER A 147 0.70 6.56 -16.89
N ASN A 148 -0.61 6.53 -16.61
CA ASN A 148 -1.57 5.63 -17.25
C ASN A 148 -2.98 6.26 -17.24
N VAL A 149 -3.93 5.63 -17.94
CA VAL A 149 -5.32 6.13 -18.05
C VAL A 149 -6.07 6.09 -16.70
N THR A 150 -5.81 5.09 -15.85
CA THR A 150 -6.42 4.98 -14.51
C THR A 150 -6.08 6.18 -13.63
N ILE A 151 -4.83 6.66 -13.66
CA ILE A 151 -4.40 7.87 -12.94
C ILE A 151 -5.14 9.11 -13.48
N GLN A 152 -5.31 9.22 -14.79
CA GLN A 152 -6.01 10.34 -15.42
C GLN A 152 -7.49 10.38 -15.01
N ASP A 153 -8.15 9.23 -14.97
CA ASP A 153 -9.54 9.09 -14.49
C ASP A 153 -9.72 9.57 -13.04
N PHE A 154 -8.77 9.30 -12.16
CA PHE A 154 -8.83 9.70 -10.74
C PHE A 154 -8.17 11.04 -10.42
N ALA A 155 -7.51 11.70 -11.39
CA ALA A 155 -6.74 12.91 -11.13
C ALA A 155 -7.58 14.03 -10.48
N ALA A 156 -8.84 14.16 -10.88
CA ALA A 156 -9.79 15.12 -10.29
C ALA A 156 -10.16 14.76 -8.84
N ASP A 157 -10.48 13.50 -8.56
CA ASP A 157 -10.88 13.01 -7.23
C ASP A 157 -9.73 13.10 -6.22
N VAL A 158 -8.52 12.72 -6.64
CA VAL A 158 -7.29 12.82 -5.84
C VAL A 158 -6.98 14.29 -5.54
N SER A 159 -7.01 15.16 -6.56
CA SER A 159 -6.77 16.60 -6.37
C SER A 159 -7.80 17.24 -5.45
N GLY A 160 -9.09 16.91 -5.63
CA GLY A 160 -10.18 17.40 -4.78
C GLY A 160 -10.02 16.96 -3.32
N SER A 161 -9.67 15.70 -3.09
CA SER A 161 -9.43 15.14 -1.75
C SER A 161 -8.25 15.82 -1.06
N CYS A 162 -7.11 15.97 -1.76
CA CYS A 162 -5.94 16.69 -1.25
C CYS A 162 -6.27 18.17 -0.93
N MET A 163 -7.02 18.85 -1.80
CA MET A 163 -7.45 20.23 -1.56
C MET A 163 -8.42 20.36 -0.38
N SER A 164 -9.25 19.33 -0.11
CA SER A 164 -10.10 19.28 1.09
C SER A 164 -9.24 19.18 2.36
N LEU A 165 -8.30 18.25 2.40
CA LEU A 165 -7.38 18.05 3.53
C LEU A 165 -6.50 19.27 3.83
N LEU A 166 -6.10 20.03 2.80
CA LEU A 166 -5.37 21.29 2.96
C LEU A 166 -6.23 22.44 3.49
N ARG A 167 -7.55 22.42 3.26
CA ARG A 167 -8.49 23.41 3.81
C ARG A 167 -8.84 23.11 5.26
N ASP A 168 -9.07 21.83 5.56
CA ASP A 168 -9.50 21.33 6.87
C ASP A 168 -8.48 21.59 7.99
N LYS A 169 -7.17 21.56 7.67
CA LYS A 169 -6.11 21.62 8.69
C LYS A 169 -5.88 22.96 9.39
N ASP A 170 -6.23 24.11 8.78
CA ASP A 170 -6.00 25.43 9.41
C ASP A 170 -6.86 26.57 8.82
N GLY A 171 -7.20 26.49 7.53
CA GLY A 171 -8.22 27.29 6.85
C GLY A 171 -8.37 28.79 7.19
N ARG A 172 -7.37 29.68 7.18
CA ARG A 172 -5.97 29.64 6.73
C ARG A 172 -5.70 28.74 5.53
N ILE A 173 -6.12 29.24 4.38
CA ILE A 173 -5.48 28.95 3.10
C ILE A 173 -3.96 29.16 3.27
N VAL A 174 -3.13 28.20 2.85
CA VAL A 174 -1.68 28.42 2.71
C VAL A 174 -1.45 29.33 1.51
N THR A 175 -1.71 30.62 1.67
CA THR A 175 -1.22 31.64 0.76
C THR A 175 0.29 31.72 0.95
N VAL A 176 1.04 31.16 0.00
CA VAL A 176 2.42 31.59 -0.24
C VAL A 176 2.34 33.02 -0.75
N SER A 177 2.17 33.96 0.17
CA SER A 177 2.22 35.39 -0.12
C SER A 177 3.62 35.68 -0.64
N GLY A 178 3.67 36.20 -1.87
CA GLY A 178 4.91 36.48 -2.55
C GLY A 178 5.81 37.43 -1.76
N ILE A 179 7.10 37.36 -2.06
CA ILE A 179 8.12 38.27 -1.55
C ILE A 179 7.72 39.70 -1.91
N SER A 180 7.19 40.44 -0.94
CA SER A 180 7.22 41.91 -0.98
C SER A 180 8.63 42.33 -0.60
N GLY A 181 9.34 42.95 -1.53
CA GLY A 181 10.60 43.61 -1.23
C GLY A 181 10.37 44.98 -0.59
N ASP A 182 11.24 45.31 0.35
CA ASP A 182 11.74 46.65 0.69
C ASP A 182 13.24 46.49 1.04
#